data_AF-A0A4R4NXG2-F1
#
_entry.id   AF-A0A4R4NXG2-F1
#
_cell.length_a   1.000
_cell.length_b   1.000
_cell.length_c   1.000
_cell.angle_alpha   90.00
_cell.angle_beta   90.00
_cell.angle_gamma   90.00
#
_symmetry.space_group_name_H-M   'P 1'
#
loop_
_entity.id
_entity.type
_entity.pdbx_description
1 polymer ?
#
loop_
_entity_poly.entity_id
_entity_poly.type
_entity_poly.pdbx_seq_one_letter_code
_entity_poly.pdbx_strand_id
1 'polypeptide(L)'
;VRPGEEPEWVDSWVSKRTERPERKPGEVADPLAAQERASRRADRVSAGMAELASWLDDQVRQGLGGFDQRAYTELSRLAARMVDAQAPGVAGAVRRAAAVVGRGHGWPGELLEELSLIHLIVAAHARLPELPPALADTVQSRIGWNVETARVLADGEKVEDDWLVLGRVIEPDDRLTVRRVWLRGATTGRLGLILNFAAAGRPLEPLPARPGEYVPGVLSFYPGALPMRALLT
;
A
#
# COMPACT_ATOMS: atom_id res chain seq x y z
N VAL A 1 -3.45 48.95 9.78
CA VAL A 1 -2.90 47.58 9.64
C VAL A 1 -3.09 47.19 8.19
N ARG A 2 -2.00 47.01 7.42
CA ARG A 2 -2.08 46.65 5.99
C ARG A 2 -2.53 45.19 5.86
N PRO A 3 -3.37 44.83 4.87
CA PRO A 3 -3.68 43.43 4.59
C PRO A 3 -2.39 42.72 4.15
N GLY A 4 -2.06 41.59 4.77
CA GLY A 4 -0.86 40.82 4.47
C GLY A 4 -1.02 40.12 3.12
N GLU A 5 -0.03 40.31 2.25
CA GLU A 5 0.15 39.55 1.02
C GLU A 5 0.22 38.05 1.32
N GLU A 6 -0.50 37.26 0.53
CA GLU A 6 -0.43 35.80 0.59
C GLU A 6 0.99 35.32 0.24
N PRO A 7 1.55 34.34 0.96
CA PRO A 7 2.93 33.91 0.71
C PRO A 7 3.11 33.24 -0.67
N GLU A 8 4.13 33.65 -1.42
CA GLU A 8 4.52 33.13 -2.76
C GLU A 8 4.67 31.59 -2.86
N TRP A 9 4.80 30.89 -1.72
CA TRP A 9 4.89 29.43 -1.73
C TRP A 9 3.56 28.75 -2.10
N VAL A 10 2.42 29.40 -1.86
CA VAL A 10 1.07 28.89 -2.18
C VAL A 10 0.89 28.78 -3.70
N ASP A 11 1.29 29.81 -4.46
CA ASP A 11 1.23 29.81 -5.93
C ASP A 11 2.25 28.86 -6.57
N SER A 12 3.44 28.74 -5.96
CA SER A 12 4.47 27.82 -6.44
C SER A 12 4.09 26.33 -6.26
N TRP A 13 3.20 26.04 -5.30
CA TRP A 13 2.72 24.70 -4.97
C TRP A 13 1.67 24.19 -5.95
N VAL A 14 0.77 25.07 -6.40
CA VAL A 14 -0.21 24.78 -7.47
C VAL A 14 0.50 24.63 -8.82
N SER A 15 1.46 25.51 -9.12
CA SER A 15 2.11 25.59 -10.44
C SER A 15 3.03 24.39 -10.75
N LYS A 16 3.69 23.79 -9.75
CA LYS A 16 4.60 22.65 -9.95
C LYS A 16 3.90 21.31 -10.17
N ARG A 17 2.60 21.21 -9.87
CA ARG A 17 1.80 20.00 -10.18
C ARG A 17 1.43 19.89 -11.66
N THR A 18 1.37 21.02 -12.36
CA THR A 18 1.11 21.08 -13.81
C THR A 18 2.31 20.66 -14.65
N GLU A 19 3.52 20.60 -14.09
CA GLU A 19 4.76 20.24 -14.81
C GLU A 19 5.25 18.81 -14.51
N ARG A 20 4.33 17.87 -14.31
CA ARG A 20 4.68 16.45 -14.51
C ARG A 20 4.89 16.23 -16.01
N PRO A 21 5.96 15.54 -16.45
CA PRO A 21 6.12 15.21 -17.86
C PRO A 21 4.88 14.43 -18.31
N GLU A 22 4.13 15.01 -19.24
CA GLU A 22 3.03 14.35 -19.92
C GLU A 22 3.57 13.03 -20.49
N ARG A 23 3.04 11.92 -19.98
CA ARG A 23 3.09 10.66 -20.73
C ARG A 23 2.42 10.96 -22.06
N LYS A 24 3.17 10.81 -23.16
CA LYS A 24 2.67 10.98 -24.53
C LYS A 24 1.26 10.36 -24.65
N PRO A 25 0.21 11.16 -24.87
CA PRO A 25 -1.12 10.63 -25.08
C PRO A 25 -1.15 10.05 -26.50
N GLY A 26 -1.30 8.73 -26.63
CA GLY A 26 -1.38 8.14 -27.97
C GLY A 26 -1.24 6.63 -28.14
N GLU A 27 -1.06 5.83 -27.10
CA GLU A 27 -1.25 4.37 -27.24
C GLU A 27 -2.58 4.02 -26.58
N VAL A 28 -3.64 3.99 -27.40
CA VAL A 28 -4.92 3.43 -27.00
C VAL A 28 -4.63 1.97 -26.69
N ALA A 29 -4.47 1.65 -25.41
CA ALA A 29 -4.30 0.28 -24.98
C ALA A 29 -5.52 -0.50 -25.50
N ASP A 30 -5.28 -1.48 -26.37
CA ASP A 30 -6.34 -2.34 -26.90
C ASP A 30 -7.17 -2.88 -25.72
N PRO A 31 -8.45 -2.49 -25.60
CA PRO A 31 -9.30 -2.87 -24.47
C PRO A 31 -9.40 -4.38 -24.29
N LEU A 32 -9.37 -5.14 -25.39
CA LEU A 32 -9.41 -6.61 -25.36
C LEU A 32 -8.09 -7.16 -24.81
N ALA A 33 -6.95 -6.69 -25.32
CA ALA A 33 -5.65 -7.07 -24.78
C ALA A 33 -5.47 -6.67 -23.30
N ALA A 34 -6.08 -5.57 -22.86
CA ALA A 34 -6.09 -5.15 -21.46
C ALA A 34 -6.93 -6.08 -20.57
N GLN A 35 -8.12 -6.48 -21.05
CA GLN A 35 -8.98 -7.43 -20.36
C GLN A 35 -8.33 -8.81 -20.25
N GLU A 36 -7.72 -9.32 -21.33
CA GLU A 36 -6.99 -10.58 -21.28
C GLU A 36 -5.79 -10.52 -20.31
N ARG A 37 -5.05 -9.40 -20.28
CA ARG A 37 -3.96 -9.21 -19.31
C ARG A 37 -4.47 -9.23 -17.87
N ALA A 38 -5.61 -8.60 -17.60
CA ALA A 38 -6.24 -8.61 -16.29
C ALA A 38 -6.70 -10.02 -15.89
N SER A 39 -7.32 -10.78 -16.80
CA SER A 39 -7.73 -12.17 -16.56
C SER A 39 -6.52 -13.06 -16.28
N ARG A 40 -5.49 -13.03 -17.13
CA ARG A 40 -4.26 -13.81 -16.93
C ARG A 40 -3.58 -13.50 -15.60
N ARG A 41 -3.63 -12.24 -15.16
CA ARG A 41 -3.15 -11.85 -13.82
C ARG A 41 -4.01 -12.46 -12.72
N ALA A 42 -5.34 -12.37 -12.84
CA ALA A 42 -6.25 -12.95 -11.85
C ALA A 42 -6.04 -14.47 -11.70
N ASP A 43 -5.81 -15.18 -12.81
CA ASP A 43 -5.53 -16.62 -12.80
C ASP A 43 -4.22 -16.94 -12.08
N ARG A 44 -3.13 -16.20 -12.38
CA ARG A 44 -1.83 -16.36 -11.70
C ARG A 44 -1.92 -16.09 -10.21
N VAL A 45 -2.61 -15.00 -9.83
CA VAL A 45 -2.83 -14.66 -8.43
C VAL A 45 -3.60 -15.79 -7.76
N SER A 46 -4.68 -16.28 -8.37
CA SER A 46 -5.52 -17.32 -7.77
C SER A 46 -4.78 -18.64 -7.58
N ALA A 47 -3.98 -19.05 -8.57
CA ALA A 47 -3.11 -20.22 -8.45
C ALA A 47 -2.08 -20.05 -7.31
N GLY A 48 -1.38 -18.92 -7.26
CA GLY A 48 -0.40 -18.65 -6.20
C GLY A 48 -1.03 -18.58 -4.80
N MET A 49 -2.23 -18.01 -4.68
CA MET A 49 -2.98 -17.94 -3.42
C MET A 49 -3.43 -19.34 -2.96
N ALA A 50 -3.80 -20.23 -3.89
CA ALA A 50 -4.16 -21.62 -3.56
C ALA A 50 -2.94 -22.43 -3.09
N GLU A 51 -1.78 -22.29 -3.75
CA GLU A 51 -0.53 -22.92 -3.30
C GLU A 51 -0.11 -22.39 -1.92
N LEU A 52 -0.25 -21.09 -1.70
CA LEU A 52 0.04 -20.46 -0.40
C LEU A 52 -0.92 -20.96 0.69
N ALA A 53 -2.20 -21.18 0.38
CA ALA A 53 -3.16 -21.76 1.32
C ALA A 53 -2.70 -23.13 1.80
N SER A 54 -2.37 -24.04 0.87
CA SER A 54 -1.87 -25.38 1.19
C SER A 54 -0.58 -25.32 2.01
N TRP A 55 0.34 -24.43 1.64
CA TRP A 55 1.59 -24.25 2.37
C TRP A 55 1.35 -23.78 3.82
N LEU A 56 0.42 -22.84 4.05
CA LEU A 56 0.05 -22.36 5.38
C LEU A 56 -0.57 -23.48 6.23
N ASP A 57 -1.48 -24.27 5.65
CA ASP A 57 -2.10 -25.42 6.34
C ASP A 57 -1.06 -26.46 6.76
N ASP A 58 -0.07 -26.72 5.90
CA ASP A 58 1.06 -27.59 6.22
C ASP A 58 1.90 -27.05 7.38
N GLN A 59 2.14 -25.73 7.42
CA GLN A 59 2.90 -25.12 8.52
C GLN A 59 2.19 -25.24 9.86
N VAL A 60 0.86 -25.04 9.87
CA VAL A 60 0.05 -25.19 11.10
C VAL A 60 0.06 -26.66 11.56
N ARG A 61 -0.05 -27.61 10.63
CA ARG A 61 -0.03 -29.05 10.95
C ARG A 61 1.31 -29.53 11.51
N GLN A 62 2.42 -29.03 10.96
CA GLN A 62 3.78 -29.39 11.38
C GLN A 62 4.21 -28.64 12.65
N GLY A 63 3.58 -27.50 12.93
CA GLY A 63 3.91 -26.61 14.04
C GLY A 63 5.06 -25.66 13.70
N LEU A 64 4.96 -24.42 14.18
CA LEU A 64 5.96 -23.37 13.91
C LEU A 64 7.27 -23.55 14.69
N GLY A 65 7.34 -24.51 15.62
CA GLY A 65 8.55 -24.81 16.39
C GLY A 65 9.71 -25.35 15.55
N GLY A 66 9.43 -25.83 14.33
CA GLY A 66 10.44 -26.26 13.36
C GLY A 66 11.04 -25.13 12.50
N PHE A 67 10.57 -23.89 12.64
CA PHE A 67 11.13 -22.74 11.92
C PHE A 67 12.50 -22.38 12.51
N ASP A 68 13.57 -23.05 12.08
CA ASP A 68 14.95 -22.72 12.41
C ASP A 68 15.53 -21.68 11.42
N GLN A 69 16.86 -21.56 11.30
CA GLN A 69 17.49 -20.68 10.32
C GLN A 69 17.09 -20.97 8.84
N ARG A 70 16.61 -22.18 8.53
CA ARG A 70 16.12 -22.57 7.20
C ARG A 70 14.81 -21.88 6.86
N ALA A 71 13.99 -21.54 7.86
CA ALA A 71 12.73 -20.87 7.66
C ALA A 71 12.85 -19.52 6.93
N TYR A 72 13.90 -18.75 7.24
CA TYR A 72 14.16 -17.50 6.53
C TYR A 72 14.32 -17.74 5.02
N THR A 73 15.05 -18.79 4.64
CA THR A 73 15.28 -19.15 3.24
C THR A 73 13.99 -19.64 2.58
N GLU A 74 13.20 -20.44 3.27
CA GLU A 74 11.93 -20.94 2.76
C GLU A 74 10.90 -19.83 2.54
N LEU A 75 10.74 -18.94 3.52
CA LEU A 75 9.89 -17.76 3.40
C LEU A 75 10.38 -16.81 2.30
N SER A 76 11.70 -16.65 2.14
CA SER A 76 12.25 -15.85 1.04
C SER A 76 11.91 -16.44 -0.34
N ARG A 77 11.98 -17.78 -0.49
CA ARG A 77 11.55 -18.46 -1.72
C ARG A 77 10.04 -18.33 -1.94
N LEU A 78 9.24 -18.43 -0.88
CA LEU A 78 7.79 -18.24 -0.95
C LEU A 78 7.45 -16.81 -1.38
N ALA A 79 8.15 -15.81 -0.87
CA ALA A 79 7.98 -14.41 -1.29
C ALA A 79 8.29 -14.22 -2.77
N ALA A 80 9.36 -14.85 -3.28
CA ALA A 80 9.68 -14.82 -4.72
C ALA A 80 8.57 -15.45 -5.56
N ARG A 81 8.04 -16.62 -5.15
CA ARG A 81 6.88 -17.24 -5.82
C ARG A 81 5.66 -16.34 -5.85
N MET A 82 5.41 -15.56 -4.79
CA MET A 82 4.28 -14.60 -4.77
C MET A 82 4.49 -13.43 -5.73
N VAL A 83 5.73 -13.03 -6.00
CA VAL A 83 6.04 -12.06 -7.07
C VAL A 83 5.71 -12.66 -8.44
N ASP A 84 6.10 -13.90 -8.68
CA ASP A 84 5.83 -14.62 -9.93
C ASP A 84 4.31 -14.84 -10.14
N ALA A 85 3.58 -15.09 -9.06
CA ALA A 85 2.12 -15.17 -9.02
C ALA A 85 1.41 -13.80 -9.18
N GLN A 86 2.16 -12.69 -9.30
CA GLN A 86 1.63 -11.33 -9.43
C GLN A 86 0.86 -10.82 -8.21
N ALA A 87 1.24 -11.30 -7.02
CA ALA A 87 0.75 -10.88 -5.70
C ALA A 87 1.83 -10.17 -4.87
N PRO A 88 2.38 -9.01 -5.33
CA PRO A 88 3.52 -8.37 -4.69
C PRO A 88 3.22 -7.88 -3.26
N GLY A 89 1.97 -7.55 -2.93
CA GLY A 89 1.58 -7.18 -1.57
C GLY A 89 1.69 -8.36 -0.59
N VAL A 90 1.31 -9.56 -1.05
CA VAL A 90 1.49 -10.81 -0.31
C VAL A 90 2.97 -11.16 -0.20
N ALA A 91 3.76 -10.99 -1.27
CA ALA A 91 5.20 -11.17 -1.22
C ALA A 91 5.86 -10.28 -0.14
N GLY A 92 5.43 -9.02 -0.05
CA GLY A 92 5.86 -8.10 1.01
C GLY A 92 5.47 -8.59 2.41
N ALA A 93 4.28 -9.16 2.58
CA ALA A 93 3.86 -9.77 3.85
C ALA A 93 4.71 -10.99 4.23
N VAL A 94 4.99 -11.87 3.28
CA VAL A 94 5.87 -13.03 3.51
C VAL A 94 7.30 -12.58 3.89
N ARG A 95 7.81 -11.49 3.30
CA ARG A 95 9.11 -10.92 3.71
C ARG A 95 9.12 -10.37 5.13
N ARG A 96 8.01 -9.77 5.59
CA ARG A 96 7.88 -9.35 6.99
C ARG A 96 7.86 -10.55 7.93
N ALA A 97 7.12 -11.61 7.57
CA ALA A 97 7.15 -12.88 8.30
C ALA A 97 8.57 -13.47 8.36
N ALA A 98 9.34 -13.40 7.27
CA ALA A 98 10.74 -13.85 7.27
C ALA A 98 11.62 -13.02 8.21
N ALA A 99 11.39 -11.70 8.27
CA ALA A 99 12.21 -10.78 9.03
C ALA A 99 12.07 -10.92 10.54
N VAL A 100 10.96 -11.48 11.05
CA VAL A 100 10.78 -11.71 12.49
C VAL A 100 11.48 -12.98 12.99
N VAL A 101 11.71 -13.97 12.12
CA VAL A 101 12.35 -15.25 12.50
C VAL A 101 13.71 -15.00 13.17
N GLY A 102 13.89 -15.57 14.36
CA GLY A 102 15.12 -15.45 15.13
C GLY A 102 15.30 -14.11 15.86
N ARG A 103 14.32 -13.20 15.84
CA ARG A 103 14.35 -11.97 16.64
C ARG A 103 13.94 -12.23 18.09
N GLY A 104 14.93 -12.26 18.98
CA GLY A 104 14.69 -12.45 20.42
C GLY A 104 14.02 -13.78 20.73
N HIS A 105 13.29 -13.87 21.85
CA HIS A 105 12.60 -15.10 22.27
C HIS A 105 11.13 -15.15 21.85
N GLY A 106 10.54 -14.00 21.45
CA GLY A 106 9.12 -13.86 21.12
C GLY A 106 8.77 -14.11 19.64
N TRP A 107 9.77 -14.27 18.77
CA TRP A 107 9.56 -14.38 17.33
C TRP A 107 8.55 -15.45 16.87
N PRO A 108 8.35 -16.61 17.55
CA PRO A 108 7.34 -17.56 17.08
C PRO A 108 5.92 -16.99 17.12
N GLY A 109 5.62 -16.15 18.12
CA GLY A 109 4.34 -15.45 18.23
C GLY A 109 4.18 -14.40 17.13
N GLU A 110 5.22 -13.57 16.93
CA GLU A 110 5.22 -12.56 15.86
C GLU A 110 5.13 -13.19 14.46
N LEU A 111 5.77 -14.35 14.25
CA LEU A 111 5.66 -15.12 13.01
C LEU A 111 4.23 -15.61 12.82
N LEU A 112 3.62 -16.19 13.86
CA LEU A 112 2.23 -16.65 13.79
C LEU A 112 1.28 -15.50 13.45
N GLU A 113 1.50 -14.31 14.01
CA GLU A 113 0.72 -13.12 13.68
C GLU A 113 0.83 -12.74 12.21
N GLU A 114 2.05 -12.63 11.65
CA GLU A 114 2.23 -12.31 10.23
C GLU A 114 1.65 -13.40 9.31
N LEU A 115 1.84 -14.69 9.64
CA LEU A 115 1.26 -15.81 8.89
C LEU A 115 -0.28 -15.80 8.97
N SER A 116 -0.85 -15.45 10.11
CA SER A 116 -2.31 -15.33 10.29
C SER A 116 -2.89 -14.21 9.44
N LEU A 117 -2.22 -13.06 9.36
CA LEU A 117 -2.62 -11.97 8.48
C LEU A 117 -2.56 -12.38 7.00
N ILE A 118 -1.54 -13.14 6.60
CA ILE A 118 -1.45 -13.70 5.24
C ILE A 118 -2.60 -14.68 5.00
N HIS A 119 -2.88 -15.59 5.94
CA HIS A 119 -3.99 -16.54 5.86
C HIS A 119 -5.33 -15.81 5.67
N LEU A 120 -5.58 -14.72 6.42
CA LEU A 120 -6.80 -13.92 6.25
C LEU A 120 -6.93 -13.34 4.84
N ILE A 121 -5.84 -12.88 4.22
CA ILE A 121 -5.85 -12.38 2.84
C ILE A 121 -6.16 -13.51 1.86
N VAL A 122 -5.56 -14.69 2.06
CA VAL A 122 -5.81 -15.89 1.24
C VAL A 122 -7.26 -16.35 1.32
N ALA A 123 -7.79 -16.49 2.54
CA ALA A 123 -9.18 -16.89 2.77
C ALA A 123 -10.20 -15.85 2.28
N ALA A 124 -9.85 -14.57 2.33
CA ALA A 124 -10.69 -13.50 1.80
C ALA A 124 -10.66 -13.46 0.26
N HIS A 125 -9.50 -13.69 -0.37
CA HIS A 125 -9.37 -13.80 -1.83
C HIS A 125 -10.25 -14.92 -2.41
N ALA A 126 -10.29 -16.08 -1.74
CA ALA A 126 -11.11 -17.21 -2.17
C ALA A 126 -12.63 -16.92 -2.21
N ARG A 127 -13.08 -15.91 -1.45
CA ARG A 127 -14.49 -15.48 -1.36
C ARG A 127 -14.68 -14.06 -1.83
N LEU A 128 -13.75 -13.52 -2.62
CA LEU A 128 -13.73 -12.12 -3.02
C LEU A 128 -15.08 -11.62 -3.59
N PRO A 129 -15.82 -12.38 -4.43
CA PRO A 129 -17.14 -11.95 -4.94
C PRO A 129 -18.24 -11.81 -3.89
N GLU A 130 -18.08 -12.43 -2.72
CA GLU A 130 -19.05 -12.43 -1.62
C GLU A 130 -18.78 -11.31 -0.60
N LEU A 131 -17.60 -10.67 -0.68
CA LEU A 131 -17.22 -9.65 0.30
C LEU A 131 -17.96 -8.33 0.05
N PRO A 132 -18.28 -7.56 1.11
CA PRO A 132 -18.69 -6.18 0.96
C PRO A 132 -17.67 -5.40 0.10
N PRO A 133 -18.10 -4.49 -0.80
CA PRO A 133 -17.21 -3.85 -1.76
C PRO A 133 -15.94 -3.24 -1.16
N ALA A 134 -16.08 -2.49 -0.06
CA ALA A 134 -14.94 -1.87 0.63
C ALA A 134 -13.94 -2.90 1.20
N LEU A 135 -14.42 -4.07 1.62
CA LEU A 135 -13.55 -5.15 2.08
C LEU A 135 -12.86 -5.84 0.89
N ALA A 136 -13.56 -6.04 -0.22
CA ALA A 136 -12.95 -6.53 -1.46
C ALA A 136 -11.83 -5.61 -1.95
N ASP A 137 -12.02 -4.28 -1.90
CA ASP A 137 -10.99 -3.29 -2.23
C ASP A 137 -9.77 -3.40 -1.31
N THR A 138 -10.01 -3.64 -0.01
CA THR A 138 -8.93 -3.86 0.96
C THR A 138 -8.12 -5.10 0.63
N VAL A 139 -8.78 -6.22 0.34
CA VAL A 139 -8.13 -7.48 -0.03
C VAL A 139 -7.32 -7.31 -1.31
N GLN A 140 -7.91 -6.68 -2.33
CA GLN A 140 -7.22 -6.39 -3.59
C GLN A 140 -5.98 -5.51 -3.38
N SER A 141 -6.09 -4.45 -2.58
CA SER A 141 -4.94 -3.61 -2.24
C SER A 141 -3.85 -4.39 -1.51
N ARG A 142 -4.21 -5.28 -0.56
CA ARG A 142 -3.27 -6.14 0.17
C ARG A 142 -2.60 -7.19 -0.72
N ILE A 143 -3.25 -7.65 -1.78
CA ILE A 143 -2.65 -8.52 -2.80
C ILE A 143 -1.66 -7.75 -3.66
N GLY A 144 -1.91 -6.46 -3.90
CA GLY A 144 -1.08 -5.59 -4.74
C GLY A 144 -1.76 -5.18 -6.05
N TRP A 145 -3.09 -5.19 -6.10
CA TRP A 145 -3.83 -4.51 -7.16
C TRP A 145 -3.71 -3.00 -6.97
N ASN A 146 -3.41 -2.30 -8.06
CA ASN A 146 -3.20 -0.85 -8.03
C ASN A 146 -4.50 -0.15 -8.40
N VAL A 147 -4.94 0.77 -7.53
CA VAL A 147 -5.98 1.75 -7.86
C VAL A 147 -5.29 2.95 -8.49
N GLU A 148 -5.75 3.34 -9.68
CA GLU A 148 -5.19 4.49 -10.39
C GLU A 148 -5.42 5.79 -9.62
N THR A 149 -4.37 6.59 -9.47
CA THR A 149 -4.44 7.90 -8.80
C THR A 149 -5.51 8.80 -9.42
N ALA A 150 -5.67 8.79 -10.75
CA ALA A 150 -6.70 9.58 -11.44
C ALA A 150 -8.12 9.18 -10.99
N ARG A 151 -8.39 7.88 -10.83
CA ARG A 151 -9.67 7.39 -10.32
C ARG A 151 -9.93 7.79 -8.87
N VAL A 152 -8.90 7.77 -8.03
CA VAL A 152 -9.04 8.24 -6.63
C VAL A 152 -9.37 9.72 -6.57
N LEU A 153 -8.77 10.53 -7.44
CA LEU A 153 -9.05 11.97 -7.51
C LEU A 153 -10.45 12.28 -8.06
N ALA A 154 -10.94 11.44 -8.98
CA ALA A 154 -12.27 11.58 -9.57
C ALA A 154 -13.37 11.10 -8.60
N ASP A 155 -13.26 9.87 -8.11
CA ASP A 155 -14.36 9.12 -7.49
C ASP A 155 -14.13 8.80 -6.00
N GLY A 156 -12.93 9.03 -5.47
CA GLY A 156 -12.62 8.72 -4.07
C GLY A 156 -13.40 9.60 -3.08
N GLU A 157 -13.60 9.10 -1.87
CA GLU A 157 -14.16 9.89 -0.76
C GLU A 157 -13.29 11.13 -0.55
N LYS A 158 -13.90 12.32 -0.57
CA LYS A 158 -13.21 13.60 -0.38
C LYS A 158 -13.56 14.16 0.98
N VAL A 159 -12.54 14.45 1.78
CA VAL A 159 -12.68 15.07 3.10
C VAL A 159 -11.85 16.34 3.14
N GLU A 160 -12.52 17.46 3.31
CA GLU A 160 -11.90 18.76 3.56
C GLU A 160 -11.70 18.95 5.07
N ASP A 161 -10.50 19.29 5.50
CA ASP A 161 -10.18 19.56 6.91
C ASP A 161 -8.85 20.33 7.02
N ASP A 162 -8.53 20.77 8.24
CA ASP A 162 -7.18 21.16 8.63
C ASP A 162 -6.43 19.93 9.15
N TRP A 163 -5.46 19.45 8.38
CA TRP A 163 -4.79 18.19 8.66
C TRP A 163 -3.54 18.39 9.50
N LEU A 164 -3.58 17.96 10.77
CA LEU A 164 -2.40 17.92 11.63
C LEU A 164 -1.44 16.82 11.16
N VAL A 165 -0.19 17.19 10.84
CA VAL A 165 0.88 16.22 10.55
C VAL A 165 1.32 15.58 11.86
N LEU A 166 0.98 14.30 12.05
CA LEU A 166 1.33 13.55 13.25
C LEU A 166 2.78 13.10 13.24
N GLY A 167 3.30 12.70 12.08
CA GLY A 167 4.63 12.14 11.98
C GLY A 167 4.96 11.68 10.57
N ARG A 168 6.24 11.33 10.37
CA ARG A 168 6.75 10.79 9.11
C ARG A 168 7.77 9.70 9.36
N VAL A 169 7.80 8.74 8.45
CA VAL A 169 8.84 7.70 8.39
C VAL A 169 9.35 7.65 6.95
N ILE A 170 10.67 7.57 6.79
CA ILE A 170 11.33 7.40 5.49
C ILE A 170 12.14 6.12 5.57
N GLU A 171 11.84 5.18 4.68
CA GLU A 171 12.44 3.86 4.67
C GLU A 171 12.87 3.49 3.25
N PRO A 172 14.00 2.77 3.09
CA PRO A 172 14.31 2.12 1.83
C PRO A 172 13.30 0.99 1.55
N ASP A 173 12.89 0.86 0.29
CA ASP A 173 12.02 -0.20 -0.21
C ASP A 173 12.59 -0.70 -1.54
N ASP A 174 13.49 -1.68 -1.46
CA ASP A 174 14.28 -2.20 -2.59
C ASP A 174 15.01 -1.09 -3.35
N ARG A 175 14.57 -0.76 -4.57
CA ARG A 175 15.15 0.30 -5.42
C ARG A 175 14.50 1.67 -5.22
N LEU A 176 13.56 1.78 -4.30
CA LEU A 176 12.81 3.00 -4.00
C LEU A 176 13.08 3.46 -2.58
N THR A 177 12.83 4.74 -2.34
CA THR A 177 12.64 5.29 -0.99
C THR A 177 11.17 5.63 -0.82
N VAL A 178 10.56 5.13 0.24
CA VAL A 178 9.17 5.38 0.58
C VAL A 178 9.12 6.32 1.77
N ARG A 179 8.30 7.37 1.66
CA ARG A 179 7.93 8.21 2.78
C ARG A 179 6.46 8.02 3.11
N ARG A 180 6.20 7.74 4.38
CA ARG A 180 4.87 7.66 5.00
C ARG A 180 4.67 8.92 5.83
N VAL A 181 3.52 9.58 5.67
CA VAL A 181 3.13 10.76 6.44
C VAL A 181 1.74 10.54 6.99
N TRP A 182 1.61 10.55 8.31
CA TRP A 182 0.32 10.40 8.98
C TRP A 182 -0.27 11.75 9.32
N LEU A 183 -1.56 11.88 9.08
CA LEU A 183 -2.35 13.09 9.25
C LEU A 183 -3.57 12.80 10.10
N ARG A 184 -4.05 13.81 10.84
CA ARG A 184 -5.35 13.77 11.50
C ARG A 184 -6.12 15.06 11.25
N GLY A 185 -7.34 14.95 10.74
CA GLY A 185 -8.23 16.09 10.56
C GLY A 185 -8.61 16.70 11.90
N ALA A 186 -8.46 18.02 12.03
CA ALA A 186 -8.74 18.76 13.26
C ALA A 186 -10.22 18.67 13.65
N THR A 187 -11.09 18.78 12.64
CA THR A 187 -12.55 18.84 12.82
C THR A 187 -13.18 17.45 12.77
N THR A 188 -12.82 16.67 11.75
CA THR A 188 -13.40 15.35 11.50
C THR A 188 -12.79 14.26 12.37
N GLY A 189 -11.60 14.49 12.93
CA GLY A 189 -10.81 13.47 13.60
C GLY A 189 -10.30 12.35 12.68
N ARG A 190 -10.55 12.45 11.37
CA ARG A 190 -10.22 11.43 10.38
C ARG A 190 -8.72 11.23 10.29
N LEU A 191 -8.26 9.97 10.16
CA LEU A 191 -6.86 9.66 9.92
C LEU A 191 -6.57 9.55 8.43
N GLY A 192 -5.46 10.14 8.00
CA GLY A 192 -4.94 10.07 6.64
C GLY A 192 -3.49 9.57 6.60
N LEU A 193 -3.13 8.87 5.53
CA LEU A 193 -1.78 8.41 5.23
C LEU A 193 -1.42 8.81 3.80
N ILE A 194 -0.44 9.70 3.65
CA ILE A 194 0.16 10.03 2.36
C ILE A 194 1.41 9.18 2.15
N LEU A 195 1.50 8.58 0.96
CA LEU A 195 2.69 7.84 0.51
C LEU A 195 3.39 8.62 -0.60
N ASN A 196 4.67 8.96 -0.39
CA ASN A 196 5.54 9.48 -1.45
C ASN A 196 6.62 8.46 -1.78
N PHE A 197 6.94 8.34 -3.06
CA PHE A 197 7.94 7.41 -3.57
C PHE A 197 9.01 8.20 -4.33
N ALA A 198 10.28 7.88 -4.08
CA ALA A 198 11.39 8.38 -4.88
C ALA A 198 12.20 7.20 -5.42
N ALA A 199 12.56 7.25 -6.71
CA ALA A 199 13.51 6.32 -7.30
C ALA A 199 14.91 6.54 -6.72
N ALA A 200 15.76 5.51 -6.77
CA ALA A 200 17.15 5.61 -6.29
C ALA A 200 17.85 6.86 -6.86
N GLY A 201 18.45 7.67 -5.98
CA GLY A 201 19.17 8.89 -6.34
C GLY A 201 18.28 10.11 -6.67
N ARG A 202 16.95 9.99 -6.62
CA ARG A 202 16.04 11.15 -6.73
C ARG A 202 15.59 11.62 -5.34
N PRO A 203 15.49 12.95 -5.11
CA PRO A 203 14.95 13.44 -3.86
C PRO A 203 13.45 13.13 -3.77
N LEU A 204 12.97 12.86 -2.56
CA LEU A 204 11.54 12.91 -2.29
C LEU A 204 11.03 14.35 -2.47
N GLU A 205 9.81 14.50 -2.96
CA GLU A 205 9.13 15.79 -2.98
C GLU A 205 9.14 16.41 -1.57
N PRO A 206 9.19 17.74 -1.41
CA PRO A 206 9.07 18.37 -0.10
C PRO A 206 7.76 17.99 0.60
N LEU A 207 7.74 18.03 1.93
CA LEU A 207 6.49 17.90 2.68
C LEU A 207 5.70 19.21 2.62
N PRO A 208 4.36 19.16 2.63
CA PRO A 208 3.54 20.36 2.75
C PRO A 208 3.71 21.05 4.11
N ALA A 209 4.00 20.28 5.17
CA ALA A 209 4.30 20.81 6.50
C ALA A 209 5.14 19.82 7.34
N ARG A 210 5.64 20.29 8.49
CA ARG A 210 6.40 19.49 9.46
C ARG A 210 5.46 18.79 10.45
N PRO A 211 5.90 17.70 11.10
CA PRO A 211 5.16 17.14 12.23
C PRO A 211 4.84 18.22 13.28
N GLY A 212 3.57 18.27 13.71
CA GLY A 212 3.04 19.28 14.61
C GLY A 212 2.37 20.48 13.93
N GLU A 213 2.49 20.62 12.61
CA GLU A 213 1.86 21.69 11.84
C GLU A 213 0.58 21.21 11.14
N TYR A 214 -0.32 22.15 10.86
CA TYR A 214 -1.54 21.92 10.11
C TYR A 214 -1.35 22.20 8.62
N VAL A 215 -2.02 21.41 7.78
CA VAL A 215 -2.12 21.63 6.34
C VAL A 215 -3.60 21.70 5.96
N PRO A 216 -4.12 22.88 5.58
CA PRO A 216 -5.47 22.97 5.05
C PRO A 216 -5.53 22.26 3.70
N GLY A 217 -6.61 21.52 3.44
CA GLY A 217 -6.85 20.95 2.12
C GLY A 217 -7.79 19.76 2.11
N VAL A 218 -7.94 19.15 0.93
CA VAL A 218 -8.83 18.02 0.72
C VAL A 218 -8.01 16.74 0.61
N LEU A 219 -8.36 15.73 1.41
CA LEU A 219 -7.87 14.37 1.21
C LEU A 219 -8.87 13.56 0.37
N SER A 220 -8.40 13.05 -0.78
CA SER A 220 -9.11 12.04 -1.57
C SER A 220 -8.63 10.63 -1.18
N PHE A 221 -9.51 9.82 -0.60
CA PHE A 221 -9.15 8.52 -0.03
C PHE A 221 -9.20 7.39 -1.07
N TYR A 222 -8.19 6.52 -1.01
CA TYR A 222 -8.22 5.24 -1.72
C TYR A 222 -9.33 4.35 -1.13
N PRO A 223 -10.02 3.56 -1.96
CA PRO A 223 -11.09 2.70 -1.48
C PRO A 223 -10.57 1.59 -0.55
N GLY A 224 -11.40 1.21 0.42
CA GLY A 224 -11.08 0.20 1.43
C GLY A 224 -12.06 0.25 2.60
N ALA A 225 -12.08 -0.80 3.43
CA ALA A 225 -12.98 -0.93 4.58
C ALA A 225 -12.62 0.06 5.70
N LEU A 226 -11.33 0.35 5.83
CA LEU A 226 -10.80 1.43 6.67
C LEU A 226 -9.83 2.26 5.82
N PRO A 227 -10.36 3.17 4.99
CA PRO A 227 -9.54 3.89 4.05
C PRO A 227 -8.72 4.95 4.78
N MET A 228 -7.42 4.68 4.90
CA MET A 228 -6.45 5.63 5.47
C MET A 228 -5.57 6.26 4.39
N ARG A 229 -5.20 5.48 3.35
CA ARG A 229 -4.34 5.99 2.29
C ARG A 229 -5.10 7.06 1.50
N ALA A 230 -4.49 8.21 1.31
CA ALA A 230 -5.11 9.34 0.64
C ALA A 230 -4.13 10.11 -0.24
N LEU A 231 -4.70 10.94 -1.11
CA LEU A 231 -4.01 11.97 -1.87
C LEU A 231 -4.42 13.32 -1.31
N LEU A 232 -3.45 14.18 -1.00
CA LEU A 232 -3.73 15.57 -0.69
C LEU A 232 -3.88 16.36 -1.98
N THR A 233 -5.05 16.93 -2.18
CA THR A 233 -5.41 17.81 -3.30
C THR A 233 -5.57 19.22 -2.82
#